data_AF-A0AA96C8Z3-F1
#
_entry.id   AF-A0AA96C8Z3-F1
#
_cell.length_a   1.000
_cell.length_b   1.000
_cell.length_c   1.000
_cell.angle_alpha   90.00
_cell.angle_beta   90.00
_cell.angle_gamma   90.00
#
_symmetry.space_group_name_H-M   'P 1'
#
loop_
_entity.id
_entity.type
_entity.pdbx_description
1 polymer ?
#
loop_
_entity_poly.entity_id
_entity_poly.type
_entity_poly.pdbx_seq_one_letter_code
_entity_poly.pdbx_strand_id
1 'polypeptide(L)'
;MDRPRYYREMKPAPTLPDGEYPFREDVYPLADLAMSEAPPELASFLIAQAETNGIKLVRDEVVELVCRGEGTPEQRFTIYWPSAAGMHVLVPKRHVVGRA
;
A
#
# COMPACT_ATOMS: atom_id res chain seq x y z
N MET A 1 5.38 1.16 36.59
CA MET A 1 4.97 0.10 35.65
C MET A 1 5.47 0.48 34.26
N ASP A 2 6.56 -0.16 33.86
CA ASP A 2 7.25 -0.01 32.58
C ASP A 2 6.33 -0.30 31.40
N ARG A 3 6.17 0.66 30.49
CA ARG A 3 5.61 0.42 29.16
C ARG A 3 6.79 0.08 28.24
N PRO A 4 6.81 -1.09 27.57
CA PRO A 4 7.93 -1.42 26.69
C PRO A 4 8.02 -0.41 25.53
N ARG A 5 9.20 0.20 25.41
CA ARG A 5 9.60 1.14 24.36
C ARG A 5 9.78 0.39 23.04
N TYR A 6 8.68 0.16 22.30
CA TYR A 6 8.74 -0.22 20.89
C TYR A 6 7.68 0.49 20.03
N TYR A 7 7.29 1.73 20.38
CA TYR A 7 6.81 2.64 19.36
C TYR A 7 8.03 3.14 18.58
N ARG A 8 8.54 2.28 17.68
CA ARG A 8 9.34 2.74 16.53
C ARG A 8 8.49 3.83 15.92
N GLU A 9 9.01 5.05 15.79
CA GLU A 9 8.28 6.20 15.24
C GLU A 9 7.74 5.82 13.85
N MET A 10 6.52 5.27 13.82
CA MET A 10 5.80 5.00 12.60
C MET A 10 5.46 6.38 12.09
N LYS A 11 6.16 6.83 11.03
CA LYS A 11 5.73 8.02 10.31
C LYS A 11 4.23 7.88 10.05
N PRO A 12 3.41 8.89 10.35
CA PRO A 12 1.99 8.84 10.07
C PRO A 12 1.78 8.45 8.61
N ALA A 13 0.71 7.70 8.33
CA ALA A 13 0.32 7.40 6.97
C ALA A 13 0.26 8.70 6.15
N PRO A 14 0.67 8.68 4.87
CA PRO A 14 0.71 9.88 4.06
C PRO A 14 -0.70 10.46 3.95
N THR A 15 -0.81 11.80 4.03
CA THR A 15 -2.07 12.47 3.73
C THR A 15 -2.29 12.45 2.23
N LEU A 16 -3.25 11.65 1.79
CA LEU A 16 -3.70 11.59 0.40
C LEU A 16 -4.73 12.71 0.16
N PRO A 17 -4.71 13.40 -0.99
CA PRO A 17 -5.77 14.33 -1.34
C PRO A 17 -7.11 13.61 -1.48
N ASP A 18 -8.22 14.30 -1.20
CA ASP A 18 -9.54 13.76 -1.46
C ASP A 18 -9.68 13.43 -2.95
N GLY A 19 -10.16 12.22 -3.25
CA GLY A 19 -10.25 11.75 -4.61
C GLY A 19 -10.57 10.27 -4.72
N GLU A 20 -10.44 9.78 -5.93
CA GLU A 20 -10.65 8.39 -6.30
C GLU A 20 -9.30 7.69 -6.51
N TYR A 21 -9.15 6.51 -5.95
CA TYR A 21 -7.90 5.75 -6.00
C TYR A 21 -8.12 4.32 -6.50
N PRO A 22 -7.14 3.78 -7.24
CA PRO A 22 -7.24 2.44 -7.77
C PRO A 22 -7.03 1.38 -6.68
N PHE A 23 -7.84 0.33 -6.75
CA PHE A 23 -7.56 -0.94 -6.09
C PHE A 23 -7.93 -2.09 -7.02
N ARG A 24 -6.89 -2.78 -7.52
CA ARG A 24 -7.03 -3.81 -8.57
C ARG A 24 -7.61 -3.19 -9.84
N GLU A 25 -8.69 -3.74 -10.36
CA GLU A 25 -9.34 -3.30 -11.60
C GLU A 25 -10.31 -2.13 -11.35
N ASP A 26 -10.70 -1.93 -10.10
CA ASP A 26 -11.71 -0.95 -9.68
C ASP A 26 -11.08 0.35 -9.17
N VAL A 27 -11.93 1.35 -9.03
CA VAL A 27 -11.63 2.66 -8.45
C VAL A 27 -12.60 2.92 -7.31
N TYR A 28 -12.09 3.40 -6.17
CA TYR A 28 -12.89 3.70 -4.98
C TYR A 28 -12.60 5.13 -4.49
N PRO A 29 -13.58 5.82 -3.89
CA PRO A 29 -13.31 7.07 -3.21
C PRO A 29 -12.39 6.82 -2.01
N LEU A 30 -11.50 7.77 -1.70
CA LEU A 30 -10.58 7.71 -0.56
C LEU A 30 -11.34 7.44 0.77
N ALA A 31 -12.56 7.97 0.89
CA ALA A 31 -13.43 7.75 2.05
C ALA A 31 -13.74 6.26 2.31
N ASP A 32 -13.69 5.41 1.30
CA ASP A 32 -13.96 3.96 1.40
C ASP A 32 -12.68 3.12 1.47
N LEU A 33 -11.51 3.77 1.41
CA LEU A 33 -10.21 3.13 1.42
C LEU A 33 -9.48 3.36 2.74
N ALA A 34 -8.55 2.47 3.05
CA ALA A 34 -7.67 2.60 4.18
C ALA A 34 -6.28 2.06 3.82
N MET A 35 -5.26 2.73 4.35
CA MET A 35 -3.88 2.29 4.21
C MET A 35 -3.65 1.13 5.18
N SER A 36 -3.32 -0.05 4.66
CA SER A 36 -3.04 -1.25 5.44
C SER A 36 -1.65 -1.78 5.12
N GLU A 37 -0.97 -2.36 6.11
CA GLU A 37 0.29 -3.07 5.86
C GLU A 37 0.03 -4.22 4.87
N ALA A 38 0.84 -4.29 3.82
CA ALA A 38 0.77 -5.32 2.81
C ALA A 38 1.32 -6.64 3.40
N PRO A 39 0.62 -7.77 3.26
CA PRO A 39 1.17 -9.07 3.60
C PRO A 39 2.52 -9.31 2.89
N PRO A 40 3.46 -10.06 3.49
CA PRO A 40 4.81 -10.24 2.92
C PRO A 40 4.82 -10.75 1.47
N GLU A 41 3.90 -11.65 1.14
CA GLU A 41 3.73 -12.18 -0.23
C GLU A 41 3.30 -11.08 -1.21
N LEU A 42 2.34 -10.23 -0.81
CA LEU A 42 1.89 -9.10 -1.61
C LEU A 42 3.00 -8.05 -1.76
N ALA A 43 3.72 -7.74 -0.69
CA ALA A 43 4.84 -6.80 -0.75
C ALA A 43 5.92 -7.28 -1.74
N SER A 44 6.26 -8.57 -1.71
CA SER A 44 7.23 -9.18 -2.63
C SER A 44 6.75 -9.12 -4.07
N PHE A 45 5.46 -9.39 -4.31
CA PHE A 45 4.84 -9.25 -5.62
C PHE A 45 4.90 -7.81 -6.15
N LEU A 46 4.56 -6.82 -5.34
CA LEU A 46 4.57 -5.41 -5.74
C LEU A 46 5.99 -4.91 -6.03
N ILE A 47 7.01 -5.37 -5.28
CA ILE A 47 8.41 -5.06 -5.57
C ILE A 47 8.81 -5.62 -6.94
N ALA A 48 8.52 -6.90 -7.20
CA ALA A 48 8.85 -7.54 -8.48
C ALA A 48 8.15 -6.87 -9.68
N GLN A 49 6.90 -6.44 -9.51
CA GLN A 49 6.15 -5.69 -10.52
C GLN A 49 6.77 -4.31 -10.76
N ALA A 50 7.15 -3.59 -9.72
CA ALA A 50 7.84 -2.31 -9.85
C ALA A 50 9.17 -2.44 -10.61
N GLU A 51 9.97 -3.46 -10.28
CA GLU A 51 11.22 -3.77 -10.97
C GLU A 51 10.98 -4.10 -12.46
N THR A 52 9.99 -4.94 -12.75
CA THR A 52 9.62 -5.32 -14.11
C THR A 52 9.19 -4.12 -14.95
N ASN A 53 8.48 -3.17 -14.34
CA ASN A 53 8.01 -1.95 -14.99
C ASN A 53 9.05 -0.82 -15.02
N GLY A 54 10.22 -1.00 -14.42
CA GLY A 54 11.22 0.05 -14.26
C GLY A 54 10.76 1.20 -13.34
N ILE A 55 9.78 0.95 -12.47
CA ILE A 55 9.24 1.92 -11.50
C ILE A 55 10.07 1.83 -10.22
N LYS A 56 10.61 2.96 -9.79
CA LYS A 56 11.32 3.05 -8.51
C LYS A 56 10.33 3.27 -7.37
N LEU A 57 10.22 2.31 -6.46
CA LEU A 57 9.48 2.49 -5.20
C LEU A 57 10.31 3.37 -4.25
N VAL A 58 10.00 4.66 -4.20
CA VAL A 58 10.68 5.62 -3.32
C VAL A 58 10.13 5.50 -1.90
N ARG A 59 11.02 5.44 -0.92
CA ARG A 59 10.64 5.38 0.49
C ARG A 59 10.00 6.69 0.93
N ASP A 60 9.02 6.60 1.81
CA ASP A 60 8.25 7.72 2.35
C ASP A 60 7.48 8.53 1.28
N GLU A 61 7.31 7.98 0.07
CA GLU A 61 6.48 8.55 -1.00
C GLU A 61 5.35 7.59 -1.38
N VAL A 62 4.24 8.18 -1.86
CA VAL A 62 3.13 7.42 -2.40
C VAL A 62 3.41 7.14 -3.87
N VAL A 63 3.30 5.88 -4.27
CA VAL A 63 3.51 5.44 -5.64
C VAL A 63 2.31 4.65 -6.10
N GLU A 64 1.72 5.04 -7.22
CA GLU A 64 0.75 4.20 -7.92
C GLU A 64 1.49 3.20 -8.81
N LEU A 65 1.22 1.91 -8.58
CA LEU A 65 1.83 0.82 -9.32
C LEU A 65 0.79 0.13 -10.20
N VAL A 66 1.15 -0.05 -11.46
CA VAL A 66 0.37 -0.79 -12.45
C VAL A 66 0.93 -2.20 -12.56
N CYS A 67 0.27 -3.18 -11.98
CA CYS A 67 0.66 -4.58 -12.04
C CYS A 67 0.04 -5.27 -13.28
N ARG A 68 0.88 -5.96 -14.06
CA ARG A 68 0.46 -6.75 -15.22
C ARG A 68 0.89 -8.20 -15.03
N GLY A 69 -0.06 -9.11 -15.15
CA GLY A 69 0.21 -10.54 -15.25
C GLY A 69 -0.14 -11.06 -16.64
N GLU A 70 0.52 -12.13 -17.07
CA GLU A 70 0.15 -12.78 -18.33
C GLU A 70 -1.28 -13.32 -18.24
N GLY A 71 -2.16 -12.82 -19.12
CA GLY A 71 -3.56 -13.23 -19.17
C GLY A 71 -4.43 -12.69 -18.04
N THR A 72 -3.93 -11.77 -17.20
CA THR A 72 -4.74 -11.09 -16.19
C THR A 72 -4.99 -9.63 -16.57
N PRO A 73 -6.16 -9.08 -16.19
CA PRO A 73 -6.45 -7.66 -16.37
C PRO A 73 -5.46 -6.81 -15.58
N GLU A 74 -5.22 -5.60 -16.07
CA GLU A 74 -4.33 -4.63 -15.45
C GLU A 74 -4.85 -4.27 -14.05
N GLN A 75 -4.01 -4.47 -13.03
CA GLN A 75 -4.35 -4.18 -11.64
C GLN A 75 -3.55 -2.99 -11.16
N ARG A 76 -4.22 -2.00 -10.55
CA ARG A 76 -3.57 -0.79 -10.07
C ARG A 76 -3.65 -0.73 -8.55
N PHE A 77 -2.54 -0.35 -7.91
CA PHE A 77 -2.43 -0.25 -6.46
C PHE A 77 -1.75 1.05 -6.06
N THR A 78 -2.29 1.73 -5.05
CA THR A 78 -1.61 2.86 -4.40
C THR A 78 -0.78 2.34 -3.23
N ILE A 79 0.54 2.54 -3.28
CA ILE A 79 1.52 2.00 -2.35
C ILE A 79 2.17 3.13 -1.56
N TYR A 80 2.42 2.90 -0.28
CA TYR A 80 3.28 3.75 0.54
C TYR A 80 4.31 2.89 1.26
N TRP A 81 5.60 3.20 1.09
CA TRP A 81 6.66 2.42 1.74
C TRP A 81 7.46 3.26 2.73
N PRO A 82 7.07 3.31 4.01
CA PRO A 82 7.81 4.07 5.01
C PRO A 82 9.22 3.49 5.22
N SER A 83 10.17 4.35 5.57
CA SER A 83 11.55 3.92 5.89
C SER A 83 11.63 3.07 7.17
N ALA A 84 10.70 3.25 8.11
CA ALA A 84 10.70 2.62 9.43
C ALA A 84 9.77 1.39 9.57
N ALA A 85 8.95 1.07 8.57
CA ALA A 85 7.96 -0.02 8.64
C ALA A 85 7.82 -0.81 7.33
N GLY A 86 6.90 -1.78 7.31
CA GLY A 86 6.56 -2.56 6.12
C GLY A 86 5.94 -1.72 5.01
N MET A 87 5.84 -2.28 3.81
CA MET A 87 5.10 -1.66 2.71
C MET A 87 3.62 -1.63 3.04
N HIS A 88 2.96 -0.52 2.75
CA HIS A 88 1.53 -0.38 2.91
C HIS A 88 0.86 -0.21 1.54
N VAL A 89 -0.38 -0.66 1.45
CA VAL A 89 -1.21 -0.57 0.25
C VAL A 89 -2.57 0.00 0.63
N LEU A 90 -3.10 0.83 -0.23
CA LEU A 90 -4.44 1.38 -0.10
C LEU A 90 -5.45 0.32 -0.53
N VAL A 91 -6.34 -0.09 0.39
CA VAL A 91 -7.32 -1.15 0.16
C VAL A 91 -8.71 -0.69 0.60
N PRO A 92 -9.80 -1.22 0.01
CA PRO A 92 -11.13 -0.95 0.49
C PRO A 92 -11.27 -1.39 1.94
N LYS A 93 -11.89 -0.56 2.78
CA LYS A 93 -12.07 -0.81 4.22
C LYS A 93 -12.69 -2.17 4.51
N ARG A 94 -13.57 -2.67 3.62
CA ARG A 94 -14.16 -4.02 3.69
C ARG A 94 -13.14 -5.17 3.59
N HIS A 95 -11.96 -4.93 3.01
CA HIS A 95 -10.87 -5.91 2.86
C HIS A 95 -9.78 -5.74 3.94
N VAL A 96 -9.84 -4.69 4.76
CA VAL A 96 -8.97 -4.57 5.94
C VAL A 96 -9.43 -5.60 6.96
N VAL A 97 -8.80 -6.77 6.97
CA VAL A 97 -9.07 -7.81 7.97
C VAL A 97 -7.89 -7.88 8.95
N GLY A 98 -8.08 -7.28 10.13
CA GLY A 98 -7.18 -7.37 11.30
C GLY A 98 -6.79 -6.00 11.87
N ARG A 99 -6.92 -5.68 13.15
CA ARG A 99 -7.49 -6.33 14.35
C ARG A 99 -8.31 -5.25 15.08
N ALA A 100 -9.50 -5.59 15.59
CA ALA A 100 -10.06 -4.87 16.73
C ALA A 100 -9.21 -5.13 17.98
#